data_AF-A0AAX2V4F4-F1
#
_entry.id   AF-A0AAX2V4F4-F1
#
_cell.length_a   1.000
_cell.length_b   1.000
_cell.length_c   1.000
_cell.angle_alpha   90.00
_cell.angle_beta   90.00
_cell.angle_gamma   90.00
#
_symmetry.space_group_name_H-M   'P 1'
#
loop_
_entity.id
_entity.type
_entity.pdbx_description
1 polymer ?
#
loop_
_entity_poly.entity_id
_entity_poly.type
_entity_poly.pdbx_seq_one_letter_code
_entity_poly.pdbx_strand_id
1 'polypeptide(L)'
;MEQEIYEVYSIKRNLIPSIAVYYMDYDFFVYEPGFIESENRVRFTSGVVSMYDNSVEKAYMSSFAKNDLIFLRRKKYIWLLEVLTVGMLVMEARVITNNILNEDLASKHTYPEISRDKDLMDKLFESVTKGKLKPKTPFFETQKRSNPYFYHFTSIENFDEILKIGKLTSKNKTANQIKDIANNEIQNRRRKMEVNVNSGTTVHDYVPFYFTKQSSMFFERVLSKVIDQKDTIFLAVNFEKLRNANVYFTDSSANTEDGPNFYYKLESLEKLNWEKINCELKKSYDKDISEDQKSLIRRQRMAEVLVYNFVPLEWIEKIIVFNQKMKEYCEKEIRIIRPDLKIEVIVDNITRKSKNGYEYHNKEFYYTKNIEGVNFSYFRFSNEKKGSLSQKSYITGPKELLKLYCQTINTIIENRKNSIGKKYKFKNINQLVEKIDKDFSVLPELEGIEGLQSSNYCHVQTVSEHTKEVVENVRNSAEFVICPEKEKDILCLSAYLHDIGKGPKNKWYNGEQRVWPDHPAEALPMVERILSDEIENIDTWEVKRIVLLVAYHDLLGEIAKGGDKYFNYNGRSIDELRKLKLSKDEFKDLKILSEADIEAINHEWLENFKKYVDDIEEKSKK
;
A
#
# COMPACT_ATOMS: atom_id res chain seq x y z
N MET A 1 58.40 14.72 3.14
CA MET A 1 58.48 13.24 3.02
C MET A 1 58.73 12.71 4.42
N GLU A 2 57.66 12.73 5.20
CA GLU A 2 57.49 12.01 6.45
C GLU A 2 56.45 10.95 6.04
N GLN A 3 56.73 9.66 5.89
CA GLN A 3 57.05 8.72 6.97
C GLN A 3 56.35 9.06 8.30
N GLU A 4 55.12 9.57 8.23
CA GLU A 4 54.13 9.32 9.28
C GLU A 4 53.76 7.83 9.26
N ILE A 5 54.57 7.05 9.98
CA ILE A 5 54.10 6.20 11.06
C ILE A 5 52.68 5.65 10.83
N TYR A 6 52.53 4.78 9.82
CA TYR A 6 51.64 3.62 9.95
C TYR A 6 52.45 2.51 10.62
N GLU A 7 52.95 2.79 11.83
CA GLU A 7 53.32 1.74 12.77
C GLU A 7 52.06 0.93 13.06
N VAL A 8 52.01 -0.28 12.52
CA VAL A 8 51.76 -1.51 13.28
C VAL A 8 50.81 -1.34 14.48
N TYR A 9 49.56 -0.94 14.20
CA TYR A 9 48.39 -1.20 15.05
C TYR A 9 47.44 -2.20 14.36
N SER A 10 47.98 -3.03 13.46
CA SER A 10 47.25 -3.91 12.54
C SER A 10 46.73 -5.21 13.14
N ILE A 11 47.08 -5.58 14.37
CA ILE A 11 46.61 -6.87 14.93
C ILE A 11 45.16 -6.78 15.43
N LYS A 12 44.68 -5.57 15.75
CA LYS A 12 43.36 -5.35 16.38
C LYS A 12 42.81 -3.99 15.99
N ARG A 13 41.82 -3.94 15.11
CA ARG A 13 41.04 -2.72 14.87
C ARG A 13 39.83 -2.76 15.81
N ASN A 14 39.78 -1.84 16.77
CA ASN A 14 38.59 -1.63 17.60
C ASN A 14 37.51 -0.95 16.75
N LEU A 15 36.92 -1.72 15.84
CA LEU A 15 35.84 -1.23 15.00
C LEU A 15 34.59 -0.95 15.80
N ILE A 16 34.43 -1.48 17.02
CA ILE A 16 33.34 -1.27 17.99
C ILE A 16 33.93 -1.10 19.40
N PRO A 17 33.41 -0.20 20.26
CA PRO A 17 33.84 -0.20 21.66
C PRO A 17 33.67 -1.60 22.23
N SER A 18 34.73 -2.21 22.76
CA SER A 18 34.79 -3.56 23.36
C SER A 18 34.78 -4.82 22.46
N ILE A 19 34.79 -4.70 21.12
CA ILE A 19 34.95 -5.86 20.21
C ILE A 19 36.14 -5.65 19.28
N ALA A 20 37.10 -6.59 19.31
CA ALA A 20 38.24 -6.61 18.40
C ALA A 20 37.90 -7.38 17.12
N VAL A 21 38.39 -6.87 15.99
CA VAL A 21 38.29 -7.56 14.70
C VAL A 21 39.69 -7.94 14.24
N TYR A 22 39.83 -9.21 13.90
CA TYR A 22 41.07 -9.86 13.50
C TYR A 22 40.96 -10.37 12.07
N TYR A 23 42.08 -10.40 11.36
CA TYR A 23 42.21 -11.10 10.08
C TYR A 23 43.26 -12.20 10.21
N MET A 24 42.91 -13.39 9.74
CA MET A 24 43.72 -14.60 9.81
C MET A 24 43.75 -15.28 8.45
N ASP A 25 44.87 -15.89 8.14
CA ASP A 25 45.05 -16.63 6.90
C ASP A 25 45.39 -18.08 7.23
N TYR A 26 44.50 -19.00 6.81
CA TYR A 26 44.58 -20.42 7.13
C TYR A 26 45.92 -21.04 6.72
N ASP A 27 46.52 -20.56 5.62
CA ASP A 27 47.74 -21.14 5.05
C ASP A 27 49.00 -20.83 5.89
N PHE A 28 48.91 -19.96 6.90
CA PHE A 28 50.02 -19.55 7.77
C PHE A 28 49.95 -20.11 9.20
N PHE A 29 48.96 -20.96 9.50
CA PHE A 29 48.86 -21.59 10.81
C PHE A 29 49.89 -22.71 10.97
N VAL A 30 50.63 -22.69 12.09
CA VAL A 30 51.55 -23.78 12.47
C VAL A 30 50.78 -25.07 12.78
N TYR A 31 49.58 -24.94 13.37
CA TYR A 31 48.64 -26.03 13.60
C TYR A 31 47.29 -25.64 13.01
N GLU A 32 46.82 -26.41 12.04
CA GLU A 32 45.59 -26.12 11.31
C GLU A 32 44.36 -26.13 12.24
N PRO A 33 43.50 -25.09 12.20
CA PRO A 33 42.22 -25.09 12.89
C PRO A 33 41.33 -26.26 12.45
N GLY A 34 40.76 -26.98 13.42
CA GLY A 34 39.81 -28.07 13.16
C GLY A 34 38.42 -27.52 12.88
N PHE A 35 37.90 -27.78 11.68
CA PHE A 35 36.51 -27.46 11.32
C PHE A 35 35.60 -28.62 11.72
N ILE A 36 34.60 -28.33 12.55
CA ILE A 36 33.55 -29.28 12.93
C ILE A 36 32.31 -28.91 12.12
N GLU A 37 32.23 -29.41 10.89
CA GLU A 37 31.20 -29.02 9.92
C GLU A 37 29.77 -29.29 10.41
N SER A 38 29.55 -30.38 11.17
CA SER A 38 28.24 -30.71 11.75
C SER A 38 27.73 -29.71 12.79
N GLU A 39 28.62 -28.91 13.38
CA GLU A 39 28.28 -27.96 14.45
C GLU A 39 28.47 -26.50 14.02
N ASN A 40 28.92 -26.26 12.79
CA ASN A 40 29.27 -24.94 12.28
C ASN A 40 30.28 -24.20 13.20
N ARG A 41 31.26 -24.95 13.73
CA ARG A 41 32.29 -24.47 14.66
C ARG A 41 33.69 -24.66 14.10
N VAL A 42 34.57 -23.78 14.53
CA VAL A 42 36.02 -23.84 14.28
C VAL A 42 36.73 -23.91 15.62
N ARG A 43 37.59 -24.90 15.80
CA ARG A 43 38.41 -25.09 16.99
C ARG A 43 39.87 -24.81 16.68
N PHE A 44 40.46 -23.90 17.43
CA PHE A 44 41.87 -23.55 17.38
C PHE A 44 42.59 -24.21 18.56
N THR A 45 43.62 -25.03 18.31
CA THR A 45 44.29 -25.88 19.33
C THR A 45 45.77 -25.58 19.54
N SER A 46 46.21 -24.34 19.26
CA SER A 46 47.60 -23.90 19.40
C SER A 46 47.70 -22.60 20.18
N GLY A 47 48.58 -22.56 21.19
CA GLY A 47 48.82 -21.36 22.02
C GLY A 47 49.35 -20.14 21.25
N VAL A 48 49.81 -20.33 20.02
CA VAL A 48 50.28 -19.27 19.10
C VAL A 48 49.53 -19.37 17.78
N VAL A 49 48.94 -18.27 17.34
CA VAL A 49 48.22 -18.12 16.07
C VAL A 49 48.94 -17.08 15.21
N SER A 50 49.37 -17.48 14.02
CA SER A 50 49.96 -16.56 13.05
C SER A 50 48.87 -15.62 12.54
N MET A 51 49.10 -14.32 12.60
CA MET A 51 48.16 -13.32 12.10
C MET A 51 48.84 -12.62 10.93
N TYR A 52 48.29 -12.78 9.73
CA TYR A 52 48.76 -12.26 8.43
C TYR A 52 49.77 -13.10 7.63
N ASP A 53 49.77 -12.85 6.32
CA ASP A 53 50.55 -13.57 5.29
C ASP A 53 52.06 -13.33 5.32
N ASN A 54 52.55 -12.56 6.29
CA ASN A 54 53.95 -12.21 6.37
C ASN A 54 54.75 -13.12 7.31
N SER A 55 54.12 -14.04 8.05
CA SER A 55 54.76 -14.97 9.00
C SER A 55 55.53 -14.34 10.18
N VAL A 56 55.55 -13.00 10.29
CA VAL A 56 56.32 -12.25 11.30
C VAL A 56 55.46 -11.84 12.49
N GLU A 57 54.22 -11.40 12.26
CA GLU A 57 53.31 -10.99 13.34
C GLU A 57 52.54 -12.19 13.93
N LYS A 58 52.66 -12.39 15.25
CA LYS A 58 52.03 -13.50 15.97
C LYS A 58 51.11 -12.96 17.07
N ALA A 59 49.93 -13.54 17.22
CA ALA A 59 49.08 -13.33 18.39
C ALA A 59 48.98 -14.60 19.22
N TYR A 60 48.88 -14.42 20.52
CA TYR A 60 48.61 -15.49 21.46
C TYR A 60 47.10 -15.67 21.60
N MET A 61 46.64 -16.88 21.91
CA MET A 61 45.20 -17.12 22.15
C MET A 61 44.65 -16.23 23.28
N SER A 62 45.50 -15.89 24.26
CA SER A 62 45.19 -14.96 25.35
C SER A 62 44.91 -13.52 24.88
N SER A 63 45.20 -13.19 23.62
CA SER A 63 44.90 -11.89 23.02
C SER A 63 43.45 -11.77 22.54
N PHE A 64 42.69 -12.86 22.50
CA PHE A 64 41.28 -12.89 22.09
C PHE A 64 40.36 -12.88 23.31
N ALA A 65 39.19 -12.28 23.14
CA ALA A 65 38.09 -12.29 24.08
C ALA A 65 36.84 -12.90 23.45
N LYS A 66 35.91 -13.34 24.30
CA LYS A 66 34.58 -13.75 23.85
C LYS A 66 33.90 -12.60 23.08
N ASN A 67 33.25 -12.93 21.96
CA ASN A 67 32.60 -12.04 20.99
C ASN A 67 33.54 -11.28 20.04
N ASP A 68 34.86 -11.50 20.10
CA ASP A 68 35.74 -11.00 19.06
C ASP A 68 35.41 -11.63 17.71
N LEU A 69 35.64 -10.87 16.63
CA LEU A 69 35.35 -11.30 15.26
C LEU A 69 36.64 -11.64 14.51
N ILE A 70 36.60 -12.70 13.71
CA ILE A 70 37.74 -13.17 12.93
C ILE A 70 37.33 -13.30 11.46
N PHE A 71 38.00 -12.59 10.57
CA PHE A 71 38.02 -12.92 9.14
C PHE A 71 39.06 -14.01 8.93
N LEU A 72 38.61 -15.25 8.72
CA LEU A 72 39.50 -16.37 8.40
C LEU A 72 39.48 -16.63 6.90
N ARG A 73 40.56 -16.29 6.23
CA ARG A 73 40.76 -16.69 4.84
C ARG A 73 41.12 -18.16 4.77
N ARG A 74 40.49 -18.90 3.87
CA ARG A 74 40.85 -20.27 3.51
C ARG A 74 40.73 -20.45 2.02
N LYS A 75 41.84 -20.76 1.34
CA LYS A 75 41.91 -20.81 -0.13
C LYS A 75 41.43 -19.47 -0.75
N LYS A 76 40.37 -19.52 -1.57
CA LYS A 76 39.80 -18.36 -2.27
C LYS A 76 38.62 -17.69 -1.57
N TYR A 77 38.30 -18.09 -0.33
CA TYR A 77 37.14 -17.58 0.41
C TYR A 77 37.55 -16.96 1.75
N ILE A 78 36.77 -15.99 2.21
CA ILE A 78 36.90 -15.40 3.56
C ILE A 78 35.66 -15.74 4.39
N TRP A 79 35.92 -16.40 5.50
CA TRP A 79 34.94 -16.80 6.49
C TRP A 79 34.88 -15.72 7.57
N LEU A 80 33.68 -15.42 8.07
CA LEU A 80 33.51 -14.58 9.26
C LEU A 80 33.17 -15.48 10.45
N LEU A 81 33.96 -15.39 11.50
CA LEU A 81 33.80 -16.17 12.73
C LEU A 81 33.57 -15.25 13.93
N GLU A 82 32.89 -15.77 14.95
CA GLU A 82 32.70 -15.14 16.26
C GLU A 82 33.28 -16.03 17.36
N VAL A 83 34.16 -15.48 18.20
CA VAL A 83 34.79 -16.21 19.30
C VAL A 83 33.78 -16.50 20.40
N LEU A 84 33.57 -17.79 20.71
CA LEU A 84 32.64 -18.24 21.74
C LEU A 84 33.31 -18.41 23.11
N THR A 85 34.48 -19.07 23.12
CA THR A 85 35.24 -19.40 24.33
C THR A 85 36.72 -19.30 24.07
N VAL A 86 37.47 -18.73 25.01
CA VAL A 86 38.93 -18.65 24.99
C VAL A 86 39.45 -19.34 26.25
N GLY A 87 40.12 -20.47 26.08
CA GLY A 87 40.84 -21.19 27.13
C GLY A 87 42.36 -21.08 26.96
N MET A 88 43.12 -21.65 27.89
CA MET A 88 44.59 -21.57 27.89
C MET A 88 45.24 -22.20 26.65
N LEU A 89 44.61 -23.23 26.07
CA LEU A 89 45.13 -24.00 24.93
C LEU A 89 44.13 -24.20 23.79
N VAL A 90 42.86 -23.81 23.99
CA VAL A 90 41.76 -24.05 23.05
C VAL A 90 40.87 -22.82 22.95
N MET A 91 40.54 -22.42 21.73
CA MET A 91 39.58 -21.36 21.42
C MET A 91 38.56 -21.95 20.46
N GLU A 92 37.28 -21.72 20.76
CA GLU A 92 36.19 -22.11 19.87
C GLU A 92 35.54 -20.87 19.28
N ALA A 93 35.28 -20.90 17.98
CA ALA A 93 34.54 -19.88 17.27
C ALA A 93 33.39 -20.50 16.48
N ARG A 94 32.28 -19.77 16.35
CA ARG A 94 31.15 -20.11 15.48
C ARG A 94 31.33 -19.45 14.12
N VAL A 95 31.00 -20.15 13.05
CA VAL A 95 30.97 -19.56 11.71
C VAL A 95 29.68 -18.74 11.51
N ILE A 96 29.83 -17.44 11.23
CA ILE A 96 28.71 -16.54 10.89
C ILE A 96 28.39 -16.64 9.40
N THR A 97 29.41 -16.61 8.54
CA THR A 97 29.27 -16.81 7.09
C THR A 97 30.52 -17.45 6.50
N ASN A 98 30.32 -18.34 5.52
CA ASN A 98 31.38 -19.17 4.92
C ASN A 98 32.06 -18.47 3.71
N ASN A 99 31.48 -17.37 3.20
CA ASN A 99 32.07 -16.54 2.16
C ASN A 99 31.46 -15.13 2.17
N ILE A 100 32.10 -14.19 2.87
CA ILE A 100 31.51 -12.87 3.15
C ILE A 100 31.48 -11.91 1.94
N LEU A 101 32.34 -12.12 0.94
CA LEU A 101 32.46 -11.23 -0.23
C LEU A 101 31.80 -11.79 -1.50
N ASN A 102 31.42 -13.07 -1.50
CA ASN A 102 30.78 -13.75 -2.63
C ASN A 102 31.51 -13.57 -3.99
N GLU A 103 32.84 -13.46 -3.96
CA GLU A 103 33.69 -13.29 -5.15
C GLU A 103 34.97 -14.15 -5.08
N ASP A 104 35.61 -14.41 -6.23
CA ASP A 104 36.86 -15.17 -6.32
C ASP A 104 38.07 -14.27 -6.03
N LEU A 105 38.45 -14.22 -4.75
CA LEU A 105 39.52 -13.36 -4.23
C LEU A 105 40.87 -13.58 -4.92
N ALA A 106 41.18 -14.83 -5.29
CA ALA A 106 42.47 -15.19 -5.90
C ALA A 106 42.68 -14.55 -7.29
N SER A 107 41.59 -14.19 -7.97
CA SER A 107 41.64 -13.55 -9.30
C SER A 107 41.75 -12.02 -9.27
N LYS A 108 41.36 -11.39 -8.15
CA LYS A 108 41.26 -9.92 -8.01
C LYS A 108 42.29 -9.31 -7.06
N HIS A 109 42.76 -10.08 -6.08
CA HIS A 109 43.69 -9.65 -5.04
C HIS A 109 44.84 -10.67 -4.94
N THR A 110 46.00 -10.36 -5.54
CA THR A 110 47.19 -11.22 -5.60
C THR A 110 48.01 -11.19 -4.30
N TYR A 111 48.59 -12.32 -3.88
CA TYR A 111 49.53 -12.40 -2.73
C TYR A 111 50.84 -11.65 -3.01
N PRO A 112 51.53 -11.02 -2.01
CA PRO A 112 51.38 -11.11 -0.56
C PRO A 112 51.31 -9.73 0.15
N GLU A 113 50.30 -8.93 -0.18
CA GLU A 113 49.99 -7.69 0.57
C GLU A 113 48.48 -7.53 0.80
N ILE A 114 47.74 -8.63 0.88
CA ILE A 114 46.27 -8.62 1.00
C ILE A 114 45.82 -8.02 2.36
N SER A 115 46.64 -8.19 3.39
CA SER A 115 46.47 -7.52 4.70
C SER A 115 46.69 -6.00 4.65
N ARG A 116 47.40 -5.52 3.63
CA ARG A 116 47.65 -4.11 3.32
C ARG A 116 46.77 -3.60 2.17
N ASP A 117 45.94 -4.48 1.59
CA ASP A 117 44.95 -4.12 0.60
C ASP A 117 43.82 -3.34 1.28
N LYS A 118 43.96 -2.02 1.20
CA LYS A 118 43.05 -1.08 1.84
C LYS A 118 41.61 -1.23 1.33
N ASP A 119 41.40 -1.50 0.04
CA ASP A 119 40.07 -1.63 -0.55
C ASP A 119 39.38 -2.91 -0.06
N LEU A 120 40.11 -4.03 -0.04
CA LEU A 120 39.60 -5.28 0.50
C LEU A 120 39.30 -5.17 2.00
N MET A 121 40.22 -4.61 2.77
CA MET A 121 40.04 -4.45 4.21
C MET A 121 38.89 -3.49 4.52
N ASP A 122 38.73 -2.40 3.76
CA ASP A 122 37.59 -1.49 3.91
C ASP A 122 36.27 -2.18 3.55
N LYS A 123 36.20 -3.03 2.50
CA LYS A 123 35.00 -3.84 2.19
C LYS A 123 34.67 -4.87 3.26
N LEU A 124 35.68 -5.57 3.79
CA LEU A 124 35.51 -6.52 4.89
C LEU A 124 35.04 -5.80 6.15
N PHE A 125 35.66 -4.68 6.51
CA PHE A 125 35.24 -3.88 7.64
C PHE A 125 33.87 -3.23 7.42
N GLU A 126 33.49 -2.84 6.21
CA GLU A 126 32.13 -2.41 5.87
C GLU A 126 31.12 -3.53 6.09
N SER A 127 31.45 -4.77 5.69
CA SER A 127 30.59 -5.94 5.89
C SER A 127 30.30 -6.24 7.37
N VAL A 128 31.22 -5.88 8.27
CA VAL A 128 31.08 -6.04 9.74
C VAL A 128 30.53 -4.79 10.42
N THR A 129 30.90 -3.60 9.97
CA THR A 129 30.35 -2.32 10.46
C THR A 129 28.92 -2.08 9.99
N LYS A 130 28.39 -2.91 9.09
CA LYS A 130 26.94 -3.06 8.90
C LYS A 130 26.17 -3.44 10.19
N GLY A 131 26.87 -3.81 11.28
CA GLY A 131 26.31 -3.94 12.62
C GLY A 131 26.43 -2.71 13.54
N LYS A 132 27.10 -1.63 13.14
CA LYS A 132 27.16 -0.39 13.91
C LYS A 132 26.09 0.60 13.48
N LEU A 133 25.39 1.16 14.46
CA LEU A 133 24.43 2.22 14.24
C LEU A 133 25.13 3.46 13.66
N LYS A 134 24.62 3.98 12.54
CA LYS A 134 25.03 5.26 11.95
C LYS A 134 25.03 6.36 13.02
N PRO A 135 26.01 7.28 12.98
CA PRO A 135 26.10 8.37 13.94
C PRO A 135 24.89 9.29 13.79
N LYS A 136 24.37 9.75 14.92
CA LYS A 136 23.25 10.71 14.95
C LYS A 136 23.75 12.10 14.56
N THR A 137 22.90 12.86 13.89
CA THR A 137 23.12 14.28 13.61
C THR A 137 22.12 15.14 14.40
N PRO A 138 22.39 16.44 14.62
CA PRO A 138 21.39 17.33 15.22
C PRO A 138 20.08 17.37 14.43
N PHE A 139 20.17 17.35 13.09
CA PHE A 139 19.00 17.29 12.22
C PHE A 139 18.21 15.99 12.39
N PHE A 140 18.88 14.85 12.53
CA PHE A 140 18.24 13.56 12.82
C PHE A 140 17.41 13.63 14.11
N GLU A 141 17.95 14.21 15.19
CA GLU A 141 17.23 14.33 16.46
C GLU A 141 16.02 15.26 16.35
N THR A 142 16.16 16.39 15.65
CA THR A 142 15.05 17.29 15.36
C THR A 142 13.95 16.57 14.57
N GLN A 143 14.32 15.88 13.51
CA GLN A 143 13.38 15.21 12.64
C GLN A 143 12.68 14.04 13.32
N LYS A 144 13.40 13.27 14.14
CA LYS A 144 12.85 12.20 14.96
C LYS A 144 11.76 12.70 15.92
N ARG A 145 11.89 13.91 16.48
CA ARG A 145 10.86 14.48 17.37
C ARG A 145 9.57 14.80 16.61
N SER A 146 9.70 15.33 15.39
CA SER A 146 8.55 15.68 14.55
C SER A 146 7.91 14.46 13.87
N ASN A 147 8.72 13.49 13.46
CA ASN A 147 8.32 12.24 12.82
C ASN A 147 8.96 11.04 13.54
N PRO A 148 8.36 10.58 14.66
CA PRO A 148 8.95 9.53 15.49
C PRO A 148 8.93 8.14 14.84
N TYR A 149 8.20 7.97 13.74
CA TYR A 149 8.01 6.70 13.04
C TYR A 149 8.06 6.87 11.53
N PHE A 150 8.37 5.78 10.84
CA PHE A 150 8.07 5.57 9.43
C PHE A 150 7.12 4.36 9.29
N TYR A 151 6.31 4.34 8.21
CA TYR A 151 5.10 3.53 8.15
C TYR A 151 5.02 2.64 6.91
N HIS A 152 4.60 1.40 7.09
CA HIS A 152 4.28 0.49 5.99
C HIS A 152 2.80 0.12 6.08
N PHE A 153 2.01 0.38 5.04
CA PHE A 153 0.63 -0.08 5.00
C PHE A 153 0.53 -1.42 4.30
N THR A 154 -0.33 -2.30 4.81
CA THR A 154 -0.55 -3.63 4.24
C THR A 154 -1.97 -4.12 4.56
N SER A 155 -2.46 -5.12 3.83
CA SER A 155 -3.75 -5.74 4.13
C SER A 155 -3.69 -6.56 5.40
N ILE A 156 -4.85 -6.76 6.04
CA ILE A 156 -4.95 -7.64 7.19
C ILE A 156 -4.62 -9.10 6.85
N GLU A 157 -4.94 -9.55 5.64
CA GLU A 157 -4.58 -10.90 5.17
C GLU A 157 -3.06 -11.09 5.08
N ASN A 158 -2.32 -10.07 4.63
CA ASN A 158 -0.85 -10.12 4.63
C ASN A 158 -0.30 -10.08 6.05
N PHE A 159 -0.94 -9.34 6.97
CA PHE A 159 -0.53 -9.26 8.36
C PHE A 159 -0.54 -10.63 9.04
N ASP A 160 -1.55 -11.45 8.79
CA ASP A 160 -1.63 -12.80 9.35
C ASP A 160 -0.42 -13.67 8.94
N GLU A 161 0.03 -13.56 7.68
CA GLU A 161 1.24 -14.25 7.22
C GLU A 161 2.54 -13.64 7.75
N ILE A 162 2.60 -12.31 7.82
CA ILE A 162 3.70 -11.57 8.43
C ILE A 162 3.92 -12.03 9.88
N LEU A 163 2.83 -12.24 10.66
CA LEU A 163 2.90 -12.77 12.02
C LEU A 163 3.45 -14.20 12.06
N LYS A 164 2.95 -15.09 11.22
CA LYS A 164 3.38 -16.51 11.15
C LYS A 164 4.86 -16.64 10.80
N ILE A 165 5.33 -15.85 9.83
CA ILE A 165 6.72 -15.88 9.35
C ILE A 165 7.66 -15.13 10.29
N GLY A 166 7.13 -14.18 11.07
CA GLY A 166 7.87 -13.42 12.07
C GLY A 166 8.71 -12.28 11.50
N LYS A 167 8.52 -11.91 10.22
CA LYS A 167 9.21 -10.81 9.55
C LYS A 167 8.44 -10.31 8.33
N LEU A 168 8.71 -9.06 7.96
CA LEU A 168 8.30 -8.45 6.70
C LEU A 168 9.40 -8.65 5.66
N THR A 169 9.16 -9.33 4.54
CA THR A 169 10.18 -9.59 3.51
C THR A 169 10.07 -8.66 2.31
N SER A 170 11.19 -8.39 1.64
CA SER A 170 11.21 -7.67 0.37
C SER A 170 10.54 -8.45 -0.75
N LYS A 171 10.12 -7.73 -1.81
CA LYS A 171 9.39 -8.31 -2.96
C LYS A 171 10.17 -9.43 -3.65
N ASN A 172 11.49 -9.34 -3.77
CA ASN A 172 12.30 -10.40 -4.40
C ASN A 172 12.41 -11.70 -3.56
N LYS A 173 11.99 -11.67 -2.29
CA LYS A 173 12.03 -12.83 -1.38
C LYS A 173 10.65 -13.36 -0.99
N THR A 174 9.60 -12.79 -1.55
CA THR A 174 8.16 -13.00 -1.31
C THR A 174 7.80 -14.29 -0.57
N ALA A 175 7.78 -14.22 0.76
CA ALA A 175 7.27 -15.29 1.60
C ALA A 175 5.90 -14.95 2.23
N ASN A 176 5.52 -13.66 2.32
CA ASN A 176 4.45 -13.19 3.21
C ASN A 176 3.43 -12.23 2.56
N GLN A 177 3.24 -12.28 1.23
CA GLN A 177 2.26 -11.45 0.52
C GLN A 177 1.21 -12.32 -0.16
N ILE A 178 0.02 -12.40 0.44
CA ILE A 178 -1.15 -13.08 -0.14
C ILE A 178 -1.89 -12.14 -1.09
N LYS A 179 -2.11 -10.89 -0.66
CA LYS A 179 -2.83 -9.87 -1.42
C LYS A 179 -1.85 -8.80 -1.90
N ASP A 180 -1.60 -8.78 -3.20
CA ASP A 180 -0.83 -7.70 -3.81
C ASP A 180 -1.75 -6.51 -4.09
N ILE A 181 -1.47 -5.38 -3.44
CA ILE A 181 -2.19 -4.12 -3.61
C ILE A 181 -1.37 -3.10 -4.42
N ALA A 182 -0.21 -3.51 -4.91
CA ALA A 182 0.69 -2.65 -5.67
C ALA A 182 0.22 -2.46 -7.13
N ASN A 183 0.61 -1.32 -7.70
CA ASN A 183 0.46 -1.06 -9.12
C ASN A 183 1.55 -1.82 -9.92
N ASN A 184 1.15 -2.60 -10.92
CA ASN A 184 2.04 -3.51 -11.64
C ASN A 184 3.12 -2.79 -12.47
N GLU A 185 2.79 -1.64 -13.06
CA GLU A 185 3.78 -0.82 -13.78
C GLU A 185 4.85 -0.31 -12.82
N ILE A 186 4.43 0.15 -11.64
CA ILE A 186 5.37 0.60 -10.60
C ILE A 186 6.26 -0.56 -10.16
N GLN A 187 5.72 -1.76 -9.97
CA GLN A 187 6.51 -2.94 -9.62
C GLN A 187 7.52 -3.30 -10.72
N ASN A 188 7.12 -3.25 -11.98
CA ASN A 188 8.02 -3.54 -13.10
C ASN A 188 9.20 -2.55 -13.18
N ARG A 189 8.97 -1.27 -12.88
CA ARG A 189 10.05 -0.27 -12.78
C ARG A 189 10.94 -0.55 -11.57
N ARG A 190 10.36 -0.73 -10.38
CA ARG A 190 11.11 -0.96 -9.14
C ARG A 190 11.96 -2.23 -9.16
N ARG A 191 11.53 -3.26 -9.90
CA ARG A 191 12.33 -4.48 -10.13
C ARG A 191 13.67 -4.20 -10.80
N LYS A 192 13.73 -3.18 -11.66
CA LYS A 192 14.90 -2.82 -12.49
C LYS A 192 15.66 -1.60 -11.95
N MET A 193 15.05 -0.82 -11.05
CA MET A 193 15.64 0.39 -10.50
C MET A 193 16.76 0.04 -9.51
N GLU A 194 18.00 0.28 -9.90
CA GLU A 194 19.17 0.02 -9.06
C GLU A 194 19.27 1.02 -7.90
N VAL A 195 19.66 0.52 -6.73
CA VAL A 195 19.98 1.35 -5.57
C VAL A 195 21.48 1.63 -5.60
N ASN A 196 21.88 2.74 -6.24
CA ASN A 196 23.28 3.07 -6.51
C ASN A 196 24.18 3.15 -5.26
N VAL A 197 23.62 3.46 -4.09
CA VAL A 197 24.33 3.46 -2.79
C VAL A 197 24.49 2.07 -2.16
N ASN A 198 24.00 1.01 -2.82
CA ASN A 198 24.20 -0.38 -2.46
C ASN A 198 24.28 -1.25 -3.73
N SER A 199 25.47 -1.28 -4.32
CA SER A 199 25.72 -1.88 -5.63
C SER A 199 25.21 -3.32 -5.75
N GLY A 200 24.64 -3.65 -6.92
CA GLY A 200 24.10 -4.98 -7.21
C GLY A 200 22.72 -5.26 -6.61
N THR A 201 22.04 -4.25 -6.06
CA THR A 201 20.67 -4.39 -5.54
C THR A 201 19.69 -3.49 -6.29
N THR A 202 18.42 -3.90 -6.32
CA THR A 202 17.32 -3.10 -6.87
C THR A 202 16.30 -2.76 -5.79
N VAL A 203 15.39 -1.82 -6.07
CA VAL A 203 14.37 -1.40 -5.09
C VAL A 203 13.51 -2.59 -4.59
N HIS A 204 13.34 -3.65 -5.39
CA HIS A 204 12.64 -4.88 -4.97
C HIS A 204 13.39 -5.74 -3.95
N ASP A 205 14.67 -5.47 -3.69
CA ASP A 205 15.43 -6.09 -2.61
C ASP A 205 15.13 -5.46 -1.24
N TYR A 206 14.31 -4.41 -1.19
CA TYR A 206 14.02 -3.65 0.02
C TYR A 206 12.54 -3.73 0.42
N VAL A 207 12.30 -3.59 1.71
CA VAL A 207 10.97 -3.37 2.29
C VAL A 207 10.74 -1.86 2.41
N PRO A 208 9.75 -1.29 1.70
CA PRO A 208 9.52 0.15 1.70
C PRO A 208 8.64 0.60 2.87
N PHE A 209 8.96 1.76 3.44
CA PHE A 209 8.14 2.47 4.41
C PHE A 209 8.09 3.95 4.03
N TYR A 210 6.98 4.62 4.30
CA TYR A 210 6.80 6.05 4.09
C TYR A 210 7.19 6.85 5.32
N PHE A 211 7.81 8.00 5.12
CA PHE A 211 7.96 8.99 6.19
C PHE A 211 6.63 9.64 6.58
N THR A 212 5.67 9.70 5.66
CA THR A 212 4.37 10.34 5.86
C THR A 212 3.30 9.34 6.31
N LYS A 213 2.31 9.82 7.07
CA LYS A 213 1.16 9.02 7.56
C LYS A 213 0.15 8.71 6.45
N GLN A 214 -0.08 9.68 5.56
CA GLN A 214 -1.04 9.65 4.45
C GLN A 214 -0.31 9.76 3.11
N SER A 215 0.28 8.65 2.66
CA SER A 215 1.03 8.64 1.40
C SER A 215 0.09 8.79 0.20
N SER A 216 0.60 9.42 -0.87
CA SER A 216 -0.16 9.57 -2.13
C SER A 216 -0.53 8.21 -2.72
N MET A 217 0.31 7.18 -2.52
CA MET A 217 0.02 5.81 -2.93
C MET A 217 -1.18 5.22 -2.17
N PHE A 218 -1.23 5.36 -0.85
CA PHE A 218 -2.36 4.85 -0.07
C PHE A 218 -3.68 5.52 -0.50
N PHE A 219 -3.67 6.85 -0.66
CA PHE A 219 -4.86 7.58 -1.14
C PHE A 219 -5.33 7.13 -2.51
N GLU A 220 -4.42 6.96 -3.46
CA GLU A 220 -4.76 6.55 -4.82
C GLU A 220 -5.38 5.13 -4.82
N ARG A 221 -4.86 4.20 -4.02
CA ARG A 221 -5.47 2.85 -3.87
C ARG A 221 -6.87 2.89 -3.24
N VAL A 222 -7.14 3.85 -2.35
CA VAL A 222 -8.49 4.10 -1.81
C VAL A 222 -9.41 4.70 -2.88
N LEU A 223 -8.94 5.72 -3.61
CA LEU A 223 -9.69 6.37 -4.68
C LEU A 223 -10.11 5.39 -5.78
N SER A 224 -9.17 4.56 -6.23
CA SER A 224 -9.38 3.56 -7.28
C SER A 224 -10.11 2.31 -6.79
N LYS A 225 -10.70 2.32 -5.58
CA LYS A 225 -11.47 1.19 -5.00
C LYS A 225 -10.71 -0.15 -4.97
N VAL A 226 -9.37 -0.12 -4.86
CA VAL A 226 -8.54 -1.34 -4.81
C VAL A 226 -8.52 -1.94 -3.39
N ILE A 227 -8.64 -1.09 -2.38
CA ILE A 227 -8.56 -1.47 -0.98
C ILE A 227 -9.77 -1.00 -0.18
N ASP A 228 -10.16 -1.81 0.80
CA ASP A 228 -11.00 -1.39 1.91
C ASP A 228 -10.10 -0.82 3.01
N GLN A 229 -10.28 0.45 3.37
CA GLN A 229 -9.49 1.08 4.44
C GLN A 229 -9.64 0.35 5.78
N LYS A 230 -10.81 -0.24 6.03
CA LYS A 230 -11.10 -1.01 7.25
C LYS A 230 -10.29 -2.30 7.36
N ASP A 231 -9.82 -2.84 6.23
CA ASP A 231 -9.00 -4.05 6.12
C ASP A 231 -7.51 -3.74 5.90
N THR A 232 -7.12 -2.47 5.98
CA THR A 232 -5.73 -2.03 5.81
C THR A 232 -5.18 -1.56 7.14
N ILE A 233 -3.97 -2.00 7.49
CA ILE A 233 -3.27 -1.61 8.72
C ILE A 233 -1.98 -0.86 8.37
N PHE A 234 -1.49 -0.03 9.29
CA PHE A 234 -0.17 0.59 9.20
C PHE A 234 0.75 0.04 10.27
N LEU A 235 1.91 -0.44 9.86
CA LEU A 235 3.00 -0.88 10.72
C LEU A 235 3.94 0.30 10.93
N ALA A 236 4.11 0.74 12.18
CA ALA A 236 4.99 1.84 12.54
C ALA A 236 6.30 1.34 13.12
N VAL A 237 7.39 1.76 12.52
CA VAL A 237 8.76 1.45 12.95
C VAL A 237 9.43 2.73 13.40
N ASN A 238 10.11 2.65 14.55
CA ASN A 238 10.76 3.80 15.17
C ASN A 238 11.81 4.43 14.26
N PHE A 239 11.82 5.75 14.19
CA PHE A 239 12.79 6.52 13.40
C PHE A 239 14.25 6.21 13.76
N GLU A 240 14.54 5.78 15.00
CA GLU A 240 15.85 5.27 15.40
C GLU A 240 16.38 4.14 14.52
N LYS A 241 15.49 3.34 13.91
CA LYS A 241 15.91 2.22 13.06
C LYS A 241 16.60 2.66 11.78
N LEU A 242 16.49 3.93 11.35
CA LEU A 242 17.29 4.49 10.24
C LEU A 242 18.80 4.37 10.45
N ARG A 243 19.23 4.29 11.73
CA ARG A 243 20.63 4.13 12.09
C ARG A 243 21.18 2.75 11.74
N ASN A 244 20.34 1.73 11.54
CA ASN A 244 20.85 0.43 11.13
C ASN A 244 21.46 0.51 9.73
N ALA A 245 22.55 -0.22 9.51
CA ALA A 245 23.29 -0.12 8.25
C ALA A 245 22.60 -0.83 7.08
N ASN A 246 21.59 -1.65 7.33
CA ASN A 246 20.76 -2.22 6.28
C ASN A 246 19.60 -1.29 5.86
N VAL A 247 19.56 -0.05 6.37
CA VAL A 247 18.48 0.88 6.08
C VAL A 247 18.98 2.00 5.18
N TYR A 248 18.20 2.33 4.17
CA TYR A 248 18.46 3.36 3.18
C TYR A 248 17.21 4.25 3.09
N PHE A 249 17.29 5.38 2.39
CA PHE A 249 16.12 6.22 2.16
C PHE A 249 16.25 7.03 0.87
N THR A 250 15.12 7.56 0.41
CA THR A 250 15.02 8.36 -0.82
C THR A 250 14.50 9.77 -0.55
N ASP A 251 14.77 10.72 -1.45
CA ASP A 251 14.17 12.07 -1.42
C ASP A 251 12.78 12.16 -2.07
N SER A 252 12.40 11.13 -2.83
CA SER A 252 11.17 11.09 -3.61
C SER A 252 10.76 9.64 -3.88
N SER A 253 9.66 9.45 -4.60
CA SER A 253 9.14 8.12 -4.92
C SER A 253 10.02 7.34 -5.88
N ALA A 254 10.34 6.10 -5.51
CA ALA A 254 10.95 5.12 -6.41
C ALA A 254 9.87 4.46 -7.30
N ASN A 255 9.20 5.25 -8.16
CA ASN A 255 8.14 4.75 -9.05
C ASN A 255 8.09 5.41 -10.45
N THR A 256 8.96 6.39 -10.71
CA THR A 256 9.13 7.05 -12.01
C THR A 256 10.34 6.50 -12.78
N GLU A 257 10.43 6.82 -14.07
CA GLU A 257 11.61 6.50 -14.90
C GLU A 257 12.85 7.24 -14.39
N ASP A 258 12.71 8.55 -14.13
CA ASP A 258 13.67 9.32 -13.35
C ASP A 258 13.55 8.88 -11.89
N GLY A 259 14.43 7.97 -11.47
CA GLY A 259 14.48 7.48 -10.10
C GLY A 259 14.86 8.57 -9.09
N PRO A 260 14.54 8.38 -7.80
CA PRO A 260 14.94 9.31 -6.76
C PRO A 260 16.44 9.21 -6.48
N ASN A 261 16.97 10.16 -5.70
CA ASN A 261 18.27 9.98 -5.10
C ASN A 261 18.16 9.00 -3.94
N PHE A 262 19.08 8.04 -3.87
CA PHE A 262 19.20 7.12 -2.74
C PHE A 262 20.28 7.60 -1.77
N TYR A 263 20.01 7.42 -0.48
CA TYR A 263 20.91 7.85 0.58
C TYR A 263 21.13 6.76 1.61
N TYR A 264 22.36 6.72 2.11
CA TYR A 264 22.78 5.83 3.19
C TYR A 264 23.08 6.59 4.49
N LYS A 265 23.77 7.73 4.41
CA LYS A 265 24.23 8.51 5.56
C LYS A 265 23.12 9.39 6.15
N LEU A 266 23.06 9.51 7.48
CA LEU A 266 22.00 10.28 8.16
C LEU A 266 22.10 11.79 7.95
N GLU A 267 23.29 12.33 7.68
CA GLU A 267 23.44 13.73 7.26
C GLU A 267 22.59 14.06 6.01
N SER A 268 22.35 13.08 5.13
CA SER A 268 21.57 13.29 3.91
C SER A 268 20.07 13.46 4.16
N LEU A 269 19.59 13.27 5.39
CA LEU A 269 18.20 13.62 5.74
C LEU A 269 17.92 15.11 5.51
N GLU A 270 18.92 15.99 5.59
CA GLU A 270 18.78 17.42 5.31
C GLU A 270 18.44 17.72 3.84
N LYS A 271 18.70 16.77 2.93
CA LYS A 271 18.41 16.90 1.49
C LYS A 271 16.95 16.62 1.15
N LEU A 272 16.19 15.99 2.05
CA LEU A 272 14.78 15.68 1.85
C LEU A 272 13.94 16.94 2.00
N ASN A 273 12.91 17.07 1.15
CA ASN A 273 11.96 18.17 1.28
C ASN A 273 10.90 17.86 2.34
N TRP A 274 11.25 18.07 3.62
CA TRP A 274 10.38 17.77 4.75
C TRP A 274 9.09 18.60 4.80
N GLU A 275 9.10 19.82 4.25
CA GLU A 275 7.89 20.62 4.12
C GLU A 275 6.86 19.88 3.24
N LYS A 276 7.29 19.32 2.11
CA LYS A 276 6.40 18.55 1.23
C LYS A 276 6.06 17.17 1.81
N ILE A 277 7.02 16.46 2.40
CA ILE A 277 6.76 15.16 3.06
C ILE A 277 5.68 15.28 4.15
N ASN A 278 5.74 16.35 4.95
CA ASN A 278 4.85 16.57 6.09
C ASN A 278 3.58 17.37 5.76
N CYS A 279 3.40 17.84 4.52
CA CYS A 279 2.23 18.66 4.20
C CYS A 279 0.92 17.86 4.31
N GLU A 280 -0.23 18.53 4.26
CA GLU A 280 -1.51 17.82 4.13
C GLU A 280 -1.68 17.32 2.69
N LEU A 281 -2.17 16.10 2.51
CA LEU A 281 -2.34 15.52 1.18
C LEU A 281 -3.23 16.39 0.27
N LYS A 282 -4.25 17.05 0.83
CA LYS A 282 -5.15 17.93 0.08
C LYS A 282 -4.40 19.00 -0.72
N LYS A 283 -3.26 19.49 -0.22
CA LYS A 283 -2.42 20.45 -0.93
C LYS A 283 -1.86 19.90 -2.24
N SER A 284 -1.68 18.58 -2.39
CA SER A 284 -1.23 17.98 -3.64
C SER A 284 -2.34 17.79 -4.68
N TYR A 285 -3.57 18.18 -4.34
CA TYR A 285 -4.75 18.14 -5.21
C TYR A 285 -5.44 19.51 -5.29
N ASP A 286 -4.76 20.56 -4.84
CA ASP A 286 -5.30 21.93 -4.84
C ASP A 286 -5.49 22.44 -6.27
N LYS A 287 -6.60 23.12 -6.54
CA LYS A 287 -6.94 23.60 -7.88
C LYS A 287 -6.02 24.73 -8.33
N ASP A 288 -5.45 25.47 -7.37
CA ASP A 288 -4.66 26.68 -7.62
C ASP A 288 -3.18 26.42 -7.95
N ILE A 289 -2.78 25.15 -8.09
CA ILE A 289 -1.41 24.76 -8.45
C ILE A 289 -1.38 23.92 -9.73
N SER A 290 -0.28 24.04 -10.50
CA SER A 290 -0.15 23.33 -11.78
C SER A 290 -0.04 21.80 -11.60
N GLU A 291 -0.37 21.04 -12.63
CA GLU A 291 -0.31 19.56 -12.57
C GLU A 291 1.12 19.04 -12.33
N ASP A 292 2.13 19.71 -12.87
CA ASP A 292 3.54 19.39 -12.61
C ASP A 292 3.91 19.59 -11.14
N GLN A 293 3.42 20.66 -10.52
CA GLN A 293 3.61 20.91 -9.09
C GLN A 293 2.90 19.86 -8.24
N LYS A 294 1.65 19.50 -8.59
CA LYS A 294 0.92 18.41 -7.94
C LYS A 294 1.68 17.10 -8.02
N SER A 295 2.16 16.75 -9.22
CA SER A 295 2.97 15.56 -9.46
C SER A 295 4.24 15.55 -8.61
N LEU A 296 4.99 16.66 -8.58
CA LEU A 296 6.19 16.80 -7.76
C LEU A 296 5.90 16.63 -6.26
N ILE A 297 4.86 17.31 -5.74
CA ILE A 297 4.46 17.19 -4.33
C ILE A 297 4.06 15.74 -4.03
N ARG A 298 3.25 15.10 -4.88
CA ARG A 298 2.83 13.70 -4.70
C ARG A 298 4.03 12.76 -4.60
N ARG A 299 5.05 12.95 -5.46
CA ARG A 299 6.29 12.15 -5.48
C ARG A 299 7.16 12.38 -4.24
N GLN A 300 7.39 13.63 -3.84
CA GLN A 300 8.18 13.95 -2.64
C GLN A 300 7.52 13.46 -1.35
N ARG A 301 6.18 13.50 -1.28
CA ARG A 301 5.41 12.89 -0.18
C ARG A 301 5.61 11.38 -0.05
N MET A 302 5.96 10.74 -1.15
CA MET A 302 6.26 9.32 -1.24
C MET A 302 7.77 9.06 -1.14
N ALA A 303 8.54 9.95 -0.52
CA ALA A 303 9.88 9.61 -0.04
C ALA A 303 9.81 8.40 0.91
N GLU A 304 10.71 7.44 0.70
CA GLU A 304 10.67 6.13 1.35
C GLU A 304 11.91 5.86 2.19
N VAL A 305 11.72 5.12 3.28
CA VAL A 305 12.75 4.34 3.95
C VAL A 305 12.75 2.95 3.32
N LEU A 306 13.92 2.47 2.93
CA LEU A 306 14.13 1.18 2.27
C LEU A 306 14.98 0.29 3.17
N VAL A 307 14.38 -0.75 3.76
CA VAL A 307 15.14 -1.71 4.59
C VAL A 307 15.52 -2.91 3.75
N TYR A 308 16.83 -3.16 3.63
CA TYR A 308 17.34 -4.25 2.80
C TYR A 308 16.86 -5.60 3.33
N ASN A 309 16.38 -6.43 2.41
CA ASN A 309 16.04 -7.84 2.57
C ASN A 309 14.79 -8.12 3.42
N PHE A 310 14.78 -7.77 4.71
CA PHE A 310 13.63 -7.97 5.58
C PHE A 310 13.61 -7.01 6.78
N VAL A 311 12.44 -6.85 7.39
CA VAL A 311 12.23 -6.18 8.68
C VAL A 311 11.74 -7.20 9.71
N PRO A 312 12.46 -7.40 10.82
CA PRO A 312 12.02 -8.29 11.89
C PRO A 312 10.83 -7.65 12.65
N LEU A 313 9.89 -8.46 13.14
CA LEU A 313 8.68 -7.92 13.79
C LEU A 313 8.98 -7.08 15.04
N GLU A 314 10.10 -7.34 15.70
CA GLU A 314 10.59 -6.62 16.88
C GLU A 314 10.91 -5.14 16.58
N TRP A 315 10.95 -4.74 15.30
CA TRP A 315 11.06 -3.34 14.92
C TRP A 315 9.73 -2.60 14.92
N ILE A 316 8.62 -3.31 14.82
CA ILE A 316 7.29 -2.73 14.77
C ILE A 316 6.87 -2.42 16.19
N GLU A 317 6.78 -1.12 16.52
CA GLU A 317 6.35 -0.69 17.85
C GLU A 317 4.83 -0.55 17.91
N LYS A 318 4.21 -0.12 16.81
CA LYS A 318 2.77 0.14 16.76
C LYS A 318 2.12 -0.38 15.50
N ILE A 319 0.88 -0.81 15.63
CA ILE A 319 -0.04 -1.07 14.53
C ILE A 319 -1.19 -0.07 14.63
N ILE A 320 -1.35 0.75 13.59
CA ILE A 320 -2.45 1.70 13.48
C ILE A 320 -3.56 1.06 12.65
N VAL A 321 -4.77 1.08 13.18
CA VAL A 321 -5.95 0.45 12.57
C VAL A 321 -7.12 1.43 12.45
N PHE A 322 -8.03 1.15 11.51
CA PHE A 322 -9.14 2.04 11.20
C PHE A 322 -10.17 2.15 12.33
N ASN A 323 -10.53 1.04 12.99
CA ASN A 323 -11.59 0.98 14.01
C ASN A 323 -11.28 -0.03 15.11
N GLN A 324 -12.12 -0.01 16.15
CA GLN A 324 -12.00 -0.86 17.34
C GLN A 324 -12.09 -2.36 17.02
N LYS A 325 -12.95 -2.77 16.07
CA LYS A 325 -13.06 -4.17 15.64
C LYS A 325 -11.74 -4.69 15.09
N MET A 326 -11.06 -3.89 14.25
CA MET A 326 -9.76 -4.28 13.71
C MET A 326 -8.67 -4.30 14.79
N LYS A 327 -8.76 -3.41 15.79
CA LYS A 327 -7.83 -3.43 16.93
C LYS A 327 -7.93 -4.75 17.67
N GLU A 328 -9.15 -5.16 18.05
CA GLU A 328 -9.41 -6.41 18.76
C GLU A 328 -8.94 -7.63 17.97
N TYR A 329 -9.11 -7.61 16.65
CA TYR A 329 -8.59 -8.65 15.76
C TYR A 329 -7.06 -8.73 15.83
N CYS A 330 -6.34 -7.63 15.58
CA CYS A 330 -4.88 -7.62 15.60
C CYS A 330 -4.31 -8.04 16.98
N GLU A 331 -4.87 -7.51 18.07
CA GLU A 331 -4.44 -7.87 19.44
C GLU A 331 -4.64 -9.36 19.72
N LYS A 332 -5.76 -9.92 19.27
CA LYS A 332 -6.04 -11.35 19.39
C LYS A 332 -5.01 -12.18 18.60
N GLU A 333 -4.77 -11.86 17.33
CA GLU A 333 -3.86 -12.63 16.48
C GLU A 333 -2.40 -12.53 16.98
N ILE A 334 -1.95 -11.35 17.41
CA ILE A 334 -0.63 -11.18 18.05
C ILE A 334 -0.51 -12.08 19.29
N ARG A 335 -1.51 -12.05 20.18
CA ARG A 335 -1.48 -12.86 21.41
C ARG A 335 -1.43 -14.37 21.14
N ILE A 336 -2.07 -14.83 20.06
CA ILE A 336 -2.11 -16.26 19.68
C ILE A 336 -0.79 -16.68 19.02
N ILE A 337 -0.31 -15.90 18.04
CA ILE A 337 0.79 -16.32 17.16
C ILE A 337 2.16 -15.90 17.71
N ARG A 338 2.25 -14.72 18.33
CA ARG A 338 3.50 -14.09 18.81
C ARG A 338 3.32 -13.47 20.21
N PRO A 339 3.00 -14.26 21.25
CA PRO A 339 2.81 -13.75 22.62
C PRO A 339 4.06 -13.11 23.23
N ASP A 340 5.25 -13.37 22.65
CA ASP A 340 6.53 -12.77 23.01
C ASP A 340 6.64 -11.28 22.63
N LEU A 341 5.89 -10.86 21.61
CA LEU A 341 5.99 -9.51 21.07
C LEU A 341 5.07 -8.53 21.81
N LYS A 342 5.63 -7.36 22.13
CA LYS A 342 4.90 -6.23 22.73
C LYS A 342 4.67 -5.15 21.68
N ILE A 343 3.69 -5.38 20.81
CA ILE A 343 3.28 -4.42 19.79
C ILE A 343 2.01 -3.69 20.27
N GLU A 344 2.04 -2.36 20.28
CA GLU A 344 0.87 -1.55 20.65
C GLU A 344 -0.10 -1.45 19.45
N VAL A 345 -1.37 -1.82 19.64
CA VAL A 345 -2.40 -1.62 18.60
C VAL A 345 -3.27 -0.41 18.94
N ILE A 346 -3.29 0.58 18.05
CA ILE A 346 -4.02 1.84 18.25
C ILE A 346 -5.05 2.08 17.16
N VAL A 347 -6.21 2.57 17.55
CA VAL A 347 -7.22 3.05 16.60
C VAL A 347 -6.86 4.48 16.20
N ASP A 348 -6.81 4.75 14.89
CA ASP A 348 -6.61 6.10 14.38
C ASP A 348 -7.83 6.96 14.69
N ASN A 349 -7.77 7.75 15.77
CA ASN A 349 -8.81 8.67 16.18
C ASN A 349 -8.16 9.89 16.84
N ILE A 350 -8.35 11.06 16.23
CA ILE A 350 -7.82 12.33 16.73
C ILE A 350 -8.97 13.28 16.98
N THR A 351 -9.12 13.71 18.22
CA THR A 351 -10.09 14.75 18.56
C THR A 351 -9.51 16.11 18.19
N ARG A 352 -10.15 16.81 17.25
CA ARG A 352 -9.86 18.20 16.89
C ARG A 352 -10.98 19.11 17.38
N LYS A 353 -10.62 20.34 17.77
CA LYS A 353 -11.58 21.39 18.11
C LYS A 353 -11.73 22.34 16.93
N SER A 354 -12.98 22.65 16.56
CA SER A 354 -13.28 23.68 15.57
C SER A 354 -13.14 25.08 16.19
N LYS A 355 -13.06 26.11 15.33
CA LYS A 355 -13.02 27.53 15.76
C LYS A 355 -14.24 27.94 16.62
N ASN A 356 -15.35 27.22 16.50
CA ASN A 356 -16.59 27.47 17.24
C ASN A 356 -16.72 26.57 18.50
N GLY A 357 -15.63 25.94 18.94
CA GLY A 357 -15.59 25.12 20.16
C GLY A 357 -16.11 23.68 20.00
N TYR A 358 -16.55 23.27 18.80
CA TYR A 358 -17.04 21.91 18.58
C TYR A 358 -15.88 20.91 18.42
N GLU A 359 -15.90 19.83 19.20
CA GLU A 359 -15.00 18.69 19.01
C GLU A 359 -15.50 17.79 17.88
N TYR A 360 -14.59 17.39 16.99
CA TYR A 360 -14.82 16.37 15.99
C TYR A 360 -13.64 15.39 15.95
N HIS A 361 -13.94 14.12 15.76
CA HIS A 361 -12.92 13.10 15.57
C HIS A 361 -12.48 13.10 14.10
N ASN A 362 -11.19 13.06 13.84
CA ASN A 362 -10.60 12.91 12.51
C ASN A 362 -9.60 11.75 12.53
N LYS A 363 -9.11 11.36 11.35
CA LYS A 363 -8.12 10.31 11.16
C LYS A 363 -6.85 10.91 10.54
N GLU A 364 -5.68 10.53 11.05
CA GLU A 364 -4.38 11.00 10.56
C GLU A 364 -3.78 10.11 9.48
N PHE A 365 -4.22 8.85 9.42
CA PHE A 365 -3.76 7.82 8.49
C PHE A 365 -4.83 7.48 7.47
N TYR A 366 -6.09 7.44 7.88
CA TYR A 366 -7.21 7.08 7.01
C TYR A 366 -8.02 8.28 6.54
N TYR A 367 -8.69 8.13 5.40
CA TYR A 367 -9.59 9.13 4.83
C TYR A 367 -11.02 8.82 5.23
N THR A 368 -11.76 9.84 5.64
CA THR A 368 -13.14 9.67 6.11
C THR A 368 -14.10 10.58 5.36
N LYS A 369 -15.41 10.36 5.49
CA LYS A 369 -16.45 11.22 4.89
C LYS A 369 -16.57 12.60 5.53
N ASN A 370 -15.63 13.00 6.39
CA ASN A 370 -15.55 14.35 6.93
C ASN A 370 -15.07 15.33 5.84
N ILE A 371 -15.96 15.65 4.90
CA ILE A 371 -15.59 16.26 3.61
C ILE A 371 -16.02 17.72 3.57
N GLU A 372 -15.07 18.59 3.27
CA GLU A 372 -15.34 19.99 2.97
C GLU A 372 -16.20 20.12 1.71
N GLY A 373 -17.23 20.97 1.77
CA GLY A 373 -18.16 21.22 0.67
C GLY A 373 -19.39 20.32 0.64
N VAL A 374 -19.46 19.32 1.52
CA VAL A 374 -20.69 18.57 1.79
C VAL A 374 -21.41 19.22 2.98
N ASN A 375 -22.71 19.41 2.87
CA ASN A 375 -23.53 19.99 3.91
C ASN A 375 -23.72 18.99 5.05
N PHE A 376 -22.99 19.20 6.16
CA PHE A 376 -23.10 18.34 7.34
C PHE A 376 -24.51 18.24 7.94
N SER A 377 -25.39 19.23 7.68
CA SER A 377 -26.78 19.13 8.15
C SER A 377 -27.56 18.04 7.42
N TYR A 378 -27.21 17.71 6.17
CA TYR A 378 -27.86 16.66 5.38
C TYR A 378 -27.77 15.29 6.07
N PHE A 379 -26.57 14.89 6.48
CA PHE A 379 -26.35 13.64 7.21
C PHE A 379 -26.87 13.64 8.65
N ARG A 380 -27.33 14.79 9.16
CA ARG A 380 -27.99 14.88 10.47
C ARG A 380 -29.43 14.38 10.43
N PHE A 381 -30.05 14.37 9.24
CA PHE A 381 -31.42 13.91 9.01
C PHE A 381 -31.50 12.41 8.65
N SER A 382 -30.39 11.76 8.30
CA SER A 382 -30.36 10.34 7.91
C SER A 382 -30.36 9.34 9.09
N ASN A 383 -30.87 9.73 10.27
CA ASN A 383 -30.75 8.96 11.54
C ASN A 383 -29.31 8.62 11.96
N GLU A 384 -28.29 9.17 11.30
CA GLU A 384 -26.90 8.94 11.66
C GLU A 384 -26.48 9.80 12.86
N LYS A 385 -26.00 9.13 13.91
CA LYS A 385 -25.47 9.82 15.11
C LYS A 385 -24.36 10.80 14.71
N LYS A 386 -24.41 12.00 15.28
CA LYS A 386 -23.37 13.05 15.13
C LYS A 386 -21.99 12.46 15.45
N GLY A 387 -21.07 12.45 14.47
CA GLY A 387 -19.75 11.77 14.56
C GLY A 387 -19.61 10.46 13.76
N SER A 388 -20.71 9.94 13.18
CA SER A 388 -20.71 8.74 12.30
C SER A 388 -19.79 8.88 11.08
N LEU A 389 -19.78 10.04 10.42
CA LEU A 389 -19.05 10.25 9.16
C LEU A 389 -17.52 10.14 9.32
N SER A 390 -16.96 10.55 10.45
CA SER A 390 -15.53 10.38 10.71
C SER A 390 -15.14 8.95 11.10
N GLN A 391 -16.14 8.08 11.30
CA GLN A 391 -15.95 6.65 11.46
C GLN A 391 -16.27 5.88 10.16
N LYS A 392 -16.67 6.58 9.09
CA LYS A 392 -16.90 5.99 7.75
C LYS A 392 -15.70 6.24 6.85
N SER A 393 -15.36 5.22 6.06
CA SER A 393 -14.35 5.33 5.01
C SER A 393 -14.77 6.41 4.00
N TYR A 394 -13.81 7.18 3.49
CA TYR A 394 -14.05 8.18 2.44
C TYR A 394 -14.76 7.58 1.22
N ILE A 395 -14.34 6.38 0.83
CA ILE A 395 -14.95 5.57 -0.24
C ILE A 395 -15.27 4.18 0.32
N THR A 396 -16.41 3.64 -0.09
CA THR A 396 -16.81 2.26 0.14
C THR A 396 -15.92 1.36 -0.69
N GLY A 397 -15.08 0.57 -0.03
CA GLY A 397 -14.16 -0.34 -0.69
C GLY A 397 -14.89 -1.55 -1.29
N PRO A 398 -14.19 -2.38 -2.08
CA PRO A 398 -14.79 -3.45 -2.87
C PRO A 398 -15.47 -4.53 -2.02
N LYS A 399 -14.90 -4.91 -0.87
CA LYS A 399 -15.53 -5.88 0.03
C LYS A 399 -16.76 -5.27 0.71
N GLU A 400 -16.67 -4.00 1.12
CA GLU A 400 -17.79 -3.31 1.76
C GLU A 400 -18.95 -3.10 0.76
N LEU A 401 -18.66 -2.73 -0.49
CA LEU A 401 -19.67 -2.56 -1.54
C LEU A 401 -20.38 -3.86 -1.87
N LEU A 402 -19.63 -4.98 -2.02
CA LEU A 402 -20.23 -6.29 -2.25
C LEU A 402 -21.17 -6.69 -1.11
N LYS A 403 -20.78 -6.40 0.14
CA LYS A 403 -21.62 -6.64 1.30
C LYS A 403 -22.90 -5.79 1.25
N LEU A 404 -22.77 -4.50 0.99
CA LEU A 404 -23.90 -3.57 0.86
C LEU A 404 -24.86 -4.02 -0.26
N TYR A 405 -24.33 -4.36 -1.42
CA TYR A 405 -25.07 -4.91 -2.57
C TYR A 405 -25.92 -6.12 -2.16
N CYS A 406 -25.32 -7.13 -1.52
CA CYS A 406 -26.06 -8.31 -1.06
C CYS A 406 -27.09 -7.97 0.03
N GLN A 407 -26.76 -7.07 0.95
CA GLN A 407 -27.66 -6.65 2.02
C GLN A 407 -28.89 -5.94 1.44
N THR A 408 -28.70 -4.99 0.53
CA THR A 408 -29.80 -4.25 -0.12
C THR A 408 -30.75 -5.20 -0.84
N ILE A 409 -30.24 -6.17 -1.61
CA ILE A 409 -31.10 -7.18 -2.27
C ILE A 409 -31.95 -7.93 -1.25
N ASN A 410 -31.33 -8.43 -0.16
CA ASN A 410 -32.03 -9.18 0.85
C ASN A 410 -33.09 -8.33 1.56
N THR A 411 -32.77 -7.09 1.91
CA THR A 411 -33.71 -6.15 2.54
C THR A 411 -34.91 -5.88 1.65
N ILE A 412 -34.70 -5.63 0.34
CA ILE A 412 -35.81 -5.41 -0.61
C ILE A 412 -36.71 -6.65 -0.67
N ILE A 413 -36.12 -7.84 -0.83
CA ILE A 413 -36.88 -9.11 -0.89
C ILE A 413 -37.70 -9.30 0.40
N GLU A 414 -37.14 -9.00 1.55
CA GLU A 414 -37.80 -9.17 2.85
C GLU A 414 -38.91 -8.13 3.08
N ASN A 415 -38.66 -6.86 2.76
CA ASN A 415 -39.68 -5.80 2.78
C ASN A 415 -40.88 -6.15 1.89
N ARG A 416 -40.62 -6.76 0.73
CA ARG A 416 -41.66 -7.15 -0.23
C ARG A 416 -42.46 -8.37 0.21
N LYS A 417 -41.91 -9.28 1.00
CA LYS A 417 -42.68 -10.38 1.62
C LYS A 417 -43.69 -9.87 2.64
N ASN A 418 -43.38 -8.77 3.32
CA ASN A 418 -44.20 -8.17 4.37
C ASN A 418 -45.12 -7.04 3.86
N SER A 419 -45.54 -7.10 2.59
CA SER A 419 -46.21 -6.00 1.87
C SER A 419 -47.74 -5.95 1.98
N ILE A 420 -48.35 -6.74 2.87
CA ILE A 420 -49.82 -6.84 2.98
C ILE A 420 -50.43 -5.45 3.24
N GLY A 421 -51.32 -5.01 2.35
CA GLY A 421 -52.04 -3.73 2.47
C GLY A 421 -51.24 -2.49 2.06
N LYS A 422 -50.01 -2.65 1.56
CA LYS A 422 -49.20 -1.53 1.07
C LYS A 422 -49.76 -0.99 -0.26
N LYS A 423 -49.86 0.34 -0.36
CA LYS A 423 -50.22 1.02 -1.61
C LYS A 423 -48.95 1.38 -2.36
N TYR A 424 -48.95 1.09 -3.65
CA TYR A 424 -47.85 1.37 -4.56
C TYR A 424 -48.28 2.44 -5.57
N LYS A 425 -47.33 3.28 -5.99
CA LYS A 425 -47.58 4.37 -6.95
C LYS A 425 -47.57 3.85 -8.40
N PHE A 426 -46.80 2.80 -8.66
CA PHE A 426 -46.64 2.20 -10.00
C PHE A 426 -46.89 0.70 -9.96
N LYS A 427 -47.49 0.18 -11.03
CA LYS A 427 -47.89 -1.21 -11.18
C LYS A 427 -46.71 -2.15 -11.43
N ASN A 428 -45.72 -1.69 -12.20
CA ASN A 428 -44.53 -2.42 -12.62
C ASN A 428 -43.43 -1.42 -13.03
N ILE A 429 -42.25 -1.92 -13.41
CA ILE A 429 -41.11 -1.09 -13.84
C ILE A 429 -41.45 -0.28 -15.09
N ASN A 430 -42.07 -0.90 -16.09
CA ASN A 430 -42.47 -0.22 -17.33
C ASN A 430 -43.29 1.05 -17.06
N GLN A 431 -44.33 0.96 -16.21
CA GLN A 431 -45.14 2.13 -15.86
C GLN A 431 -44.34 3.21 -15.13
N LEU A 432 -43.37 2.83 -14.29
CA LEU A 432 -42.48 3.80 -13.64
C LEU A 432 -41.60 4.50 -14.68
N VAL A 433 -40.97 3.75 -15.60
CA VAL A 433 -40.14 4.31 -16.68
C VAL A 433 -40.95 5.29 -17.54
N GLU A 434 -42.14 4.90 -18.01
CA GLU A 434 -43.02 5.78 -18.79
C GLU A 434 -43.41 7.07 -18.05
N LYS A 435 -43.45 7.04 -16.72
CA LYS A 435 -43.75 8.20 -15.89
C LYS A 435 -42.52 9.08 -15.71
N ILE A 436 -41.33 8.50 -15.53
CA ILE A 436 -40.06 9.23 -15.50
C ILE A 436 -39.80 9.93 -16.85
N ASP A 437 -40.09 9.26 -17.97
CA ASP A 437 -39.98 9.83 -19.32
C ASP A 437 -40.77 11.14 -19.49
N LYS A 438 -41.95 11.21 -18.85
CA LYS A 438 -42.85 12.37 -18.92
C LYS A 438 -42.52 13.43 -17.89
N ASP A 439 -42.05 13.00 -16.72
CA ASP A 439 -41.67 13.84 -15.60
C ASP A 439 -40.51 13.19 -14.84
N PHE A 440 -39.30 13.69 -15.08
CA PHE A 440 -38.09 13.19 -14.44
C PHE A 440 -38.17 13.25 -12.92
N SER A 441 -38.91 14.22 -12.35
CA SER A 441 -39.00 14.45 -10.91
C SER A 441 -40.10 13.61 -10.23
N VAL A 442 -40.64 12.58 -10.89
CA VAL A 442 -41.71 11.74 -10.34
C VAL A 442 -41.27 10.95 -9.09
N LEU A 443 -39.96 10.77 -8.89
CA LEU A 443 -39.34 10.20 -7.69
C LEU A 443 -38.57 11.29 -6.92
N PRO A 444 -38.63 11.33 -5.57
CA PRO A 444 -37.90 12.30 -4.77
C PRO A 444 -36.38 12.30 -5.01
N GLU A 445 -35.79 11.14 -5.33
CA GLU A 445 -34.36 11.03 -5.59
C GLU A 445 -33.94 11.61 -6.94
N LEU A 446 -34.82 11.49 -7.95
CA LEU A 446 -34.61 12.12 -9.25
C LEU A 446 -34.86 13.64 -9.18
N GLU A 447 -35.90 14.07 -8.45
CA GLU A 447 -36.10 15.49 -8.11
C GLU A 447 -34.85 16.06 -7.39
N GLY A 448 -34.25 15.27 -6.52
CA GLY A 448 -33.03 15.61 -5.79
C GLY A 448 -31.82 15.90 -6.68
N ILE A 449 -31.77 15.38 -7.92
CA ILE A 449 -30.69 15.62 -8.89
C ILE A 449 -31.10 16.48 -10.09
N GLU A 450 -32.39 16.79 -10.25
CA GLU A 450 -32.90 17.59 -11.38
C GLU A 450 -32.27 18.99 -11.39
N GLY A 451 -31.46 19.31 -12.41
CA GLY A 451 -30.74 20.58 -12.52
C GLY A 451 -29.60 20.75 -11.51
N LEU A 452 -29.11 19.67 -10.91
CA LEU A 452 -27.93 19.70 -10.03
C LEU A 452 -26.67 19.96 -10.87
N GLN A 453 -26.09 21.15 -10.71
CA GLN A 453 -24.86 21.55 -11.39
C GLN A 453 -23.67 20.70 -10.91
N SER A 454 -22.74 20.41 -11.82
CA SER A 454 -21.53 19.63 -11.56
C SER A 454 -20.29 20.51 -11.71
N SER A 455 -19.38 20.45 -10.74
CA SER A 455 -18.10 21.17 -10.79
C SER A 455 -17.06 20.43 -11.64
N ASN A 456 -17.49 19.50 -12.51
CA ASN A 456 -16.61 18.60 -13.24
C ASN A 456 -16.03 19.31 -14.47
N TYR A 457 -14.70 19.33 -14.58
CA TYR A 457 -14.01 20.03 -15.68
C TYR A 457 -14.26 19.39 -17.05
N CYS A 458 -14.63 18.10 -17.07
CA CYS A 458 -14.86 17.35 -18.29
C CYS A 458 -16.31 17.46 -18.81
N HIS A 459 -17.27 17.84 -17.94
CA HIS A 459 -18.71 17.87 -18.26
C HIS A 459 -19.38 19.11 -17.70
N VAL A 460 -19.93 19.94 -18.60
CA VAL A 460 -20.66 21.17 -18.25
C VAL A 460 -22.13 20.88 -17.90
N GLN A 461 -22.63 19.69 -18.23
CA GLN A 461 -24.01 19.29 -17.99
C GLN A 461 -24.33 19.12 -16.51
N THR A 462 -25.59 19.36 -16.17
CA THR A 462 -26.15 18.96 -14.88
C THR A 462 -26.23 17.44 -14.77
N VAL A 463 -26.28 16.94 -13.53
CA VAL A 463 -26.41 15.50 -13.26
C VAL A 463 -27.65 14.91 -13.94
N SER A 464 -28.77 15.65 -13.98
CA SER A 464 -29.99 15.20 -14.66
C SER A 464 -29.90 15.22 -16.18
N GLU A 465 -29.20 16.18 -16.78
CA GLU A 465 -28.98 16.21 -18.25
C GLU A 465 -28.11 15.02 -18.66
N HIS A 466 -27.01 14.78 -17.93
CA HIS A 466 -26.18 13.59 -18.10
C HIS A 466 -27.01 12.31 -17.99
N THR A 467 -27.83 12.18 -16.94
CA THR A 467 -28.70 11.01 -16.74
C THR A 467 -29.66 10.77 -17.91
N LYS A 468 -30.26 11.84 -18.46
CA LYS A 468 -31.18 11.75 -19.61
C LYS A 468 -30.43 11.28 -20.87
N GLU A 469 -29.23 11.80 -21.11
CA GLU A 469 -28.38 11.38 -22.23
C GLU A 469 -27.95 9.91 -22.12
N VAL A 470 -27.58 9.43 -20.92
CA VAL A 470 -27.27 8.01 -20.70
C VAL A 470 -28.46 7.12 -21.05
N VAL A 471 -29.69 7.52 -20.68
CA VAL A 471 -30.90 6.77 -21.04
C VAL A 471 -31.11 6.73 -22.56
N GLU A 472 -30.88 7.85 -23.26
CA GLU A 472 -30.94 7.91 -24.72
C GLU A 472 -29.90 6.98 -25.36
N ASN A 473 -28.66 7.01 -24.88
CA ASN A 473 -27.58 6.13 -25.37
C ASN A 473 -27.91 4.65 -25.14
N VAL A 474 -28.46 4.29 -23.97
CA VAL A 474 -28.95 2.91 -23.71
C VAL A 474 -30.01 2.52 -24.75
N ARG A 475 -31.01 3.37 -24.97
CA ARG A 475 -32.11 3.09 -25.93
C ARG A 475 -31.63 2.99 -27.38
N ASN A 476 -30.58 3.72 -27.74
CA ASN A 476 -30.01 3.76 -29.08
C ASN A 476 -28.99 2.64 -29.35
N SER A 477 -28.54 1.92 -28.31
CA SER A 477 -27.60 0.80 -28.47
C SER A 477 -28.20 -0.35 -29.30
N ALA A 478 -27.37 -1.02 -30.10
CA ALA A 478 -27.81 -2.13 -30.95
C ALA A 478 -28.30 -3.32 -30.12
N GLU A 479 -27.66 -3.54 -28.96
CA GLU A 479 -27.98 -4.58 -28.00
C GLU A 479 -29.36 -4.35 -27.39
N PHE A 480 -29.74 -3.12 -27.07
CA PHE A 480 -31.04 -2.80 -26.50
C PHE A 480 -32.21 -3.19 -27.41
N VAL A 481 -32.06 -3.01 -28.72
CA VAL A 481 -33.11 -3.32 -29.71
C VAL A 481 -33.55 -4.79 -29.64
N ILE A 482 -32.59 -5.70 -29.41
CA ILE A 482 -32.81 -7.15 -29.37
C ILE A 482 -33.13 -7.69 -27.97
N CYS A 483 -33.09 -6.85 -26.93
CA CYS A 483 -33.41 -7.25 -25.57
C CYS A 483 -34.92 -7.53 -25.40
N PRO A 484 -35.32 -8.50 -24.57
CA PRO A 484 -36.71 -8.65 -24.13
C PRO A 484 -37.24 -7.36 -23.48
N GLU A 485 -38.52 -7.06 -23.61
CA GLU A 485 -39.13 -5.83 -23.06
C GLU A 485 -38.86 -5.63 -21.57
N LYS A 486 -38.91 -6.70 -20.79
CA LYS A 486 -38.62 -6.66 -19.35
C LYS A 486 -37.17 -6.25 -19.05
N GLU A 487 -36.23 -6.64 -19.91
CA GLU A 487 -34.82 -6.27 -19.79
C GLU A 487 -34.59 -4.81 -20.22
N LYS A 488 -35.29 -4.35 -21.26
CA LYS A 488 -35.31 -2.94 -21.66
C LYS A 488 -35.80 -2.03 -20.53
N ASP A 489 -36.87 -2.43 -19.83
CA ASP A 489 -37.41 -1.71 -18.68
C ASP A 489 -36.37 -1.60 -17.55
N ILE A 490 -35.66 -2.69 -17.24
CA ILE A 490 -34.59 -2.70 -16.24
C ILE A 490 -33.43 -1.79 -16.64
N LEU A 491 -32.97 -1.86 -17.90
CA LEU A 491 -31.88 -1.04 -18.40
C LEU A 491 -32.24 0.44 -18.33
N CYS A 492 -33.44 0.82 -18.77
CA CYS A 492 -33.93 2.21 -18.68
C CYS A 492 -34.02 2.68 -17.22
N LEU A 493 -34.65 1.90 -16.34
CA LEU A 493 -34.77 2.29 -14.93
C LEU A 493 -33.38 2.40 -14.28
N SER A 494 -32.47 1.46 -14.54
CA SER A 494 -31.12 1.50 -13.98
C SER A 494 -30.33 2.70 -14.50
N ALA A 495 -30.49 3.07 -15.77
CA ALA A 495 -29.91 4.28 -16.34
C ALA A 495 -30.45 5.56 -15.69
N TYR A 496 -31.76 5.64 -15.40
CA TYR A 496 -32.28 6.77 -14.61
C TYR A 496 -31.72 6.83 -13.19
N LEU A 497 -31.46 5.66 -12.59
CA LEU A 497 -31.08 5.57 -11.18
C LEU A 497 -29.56 5.55 -10.93
N HIS A 498 -28.72 5.40 -11.95
CA HIS A 498 -27.28 5.13 -11.76
C HIS A 498 -26.58 6.21 -10.92
N ASP A 499 -27.02 7.46 -11.06
CA ASP A 499 -26.38 8.64 -10.50
C ASP A 499 -27.10 9.29 -9.31
N ILE A 500 -28.20 8.70 -8.82
CA ILE A 500 -29.03 9.30 -7.75
C ILE A 500 -28.24 9.51 -6.44
N GLY A 501 -27.18 8.72 -6.20
CA GLY A 501 -26.28 8.90 -5.06
C GLY A 501 -25.44 10.19 -5.10
N LYS A 502 -25.42 10.91 -6.23
CA LYS A 502 -24.86 12.27 -6.32
C LYS A 502 -25.79 13.30 -5.67
N GLY A 503 -27.09 13.03 -5.59
CA GLY A 503 -28.08 13.87 -4.95
C GLY A 503 -28.22 13.64 -3.45
N PRO A 504 -29.18 14.34 -2.82
CA PRO A 504 -29.94 15.47 -3.37
C PRO A 504 -29.11 16.78 -3.38
N LYS A 505 -29.58 17.84 -4.06
CA LYS A 505 -28.88 19.15 -4.14
C LYS A 505 -28.38 19.68 -2.80
N ASN A 506 -29.19 19.59 -1.75
CA ASN A 506 -28.86 20.12 -0.42
C ASN A 506 -27.76 19.33 0.32
N LYS A 507 -27.33 18.18 -0.23
CA LYS A 507 -26.09 17.49 0.14
C LYS A 507 -24.87 18.39 -0.09
N TRP A 508 -24.91 19.28 -1.06
CA TRP A 508 -23.77 20.12 -1.43
C TRP A 508 -23.89 21.52 -0.81
N TYR A 509 -22.82 22.02 -0.18
CA TYR A 509 -22.85 23.29 0.57
C TYR A 509 -23.25 24.50 -0.29
N ASN A 510 -22.85 24.51 -1.57
CA ASN A 510 -23.21 25.55 -2.55
C ASN A 510 -24.25 25.06 -3.58
N GLY A 511 -24.86 23.89 -3.37
CA GLY A 511 -25.74 23.28 -4.37
C GLY A 511 -25.04 22.79 -5.64
N GLU A 512 -23.71 22.75 -5.65
CA GLU A 512 -22.88 22.29 -6.77
C GLU A 512 -22.22 20.96 -6.41
N GLN A 513 -22.50 19.93 -7.20
CA GLN A 513 -21.95 18.58 -7.05
C GLN A 513 -20.47 18.58 -7.38
N ARG A 514 -19.67 17.88 -6.58
CA ARG A 514 -18.25 17.64 -6.84
C ARG A 514 -18.05 16.18 -7.21
N VAL A 515 -16.98 15.86 -7.95
CA VAL A 515 -16.59 14.46 -8.25
C VAL A 515 -16.69 13.60 -7.00
N TRP A 516 -17.57 12.59 -7.06
CA TRP A 516 -17.99 11.81 -5.89
C TRP A 516 -17.89 10.31 -6.18
N PRO A 517 -16.73 9.68 -5.98
CA PRO A 517 -16.52 8.27 -6.34
C PRO A 517 -17.40 7.29 -5.54
N ASP A 518 -17.99 7.72 -4.42
CA ASP A 518 -18.81 6.86 -3.56
C ASP A 518 -20.33 6.93 -3.86
N HIS A 519 -20.73 7.62 -4.93
CA HIS A 519 -22.15 7.73 -5.32
C HIS A 519 -22.84 6.38 -5.56
N PRO A 520 -22.22 5.30 -6.10
CA PRO A 520 -22.94 4.04 -6.31
C PRO A 520 -23.35 3.39 -4.98
N ALA A 521 -22.47 3.45 -3.97
CA ALA A 521 -22.77 2.94 -2.64
C ALA A 521 -23.85 3.77 -1.93
N GLU A 522 -23.84 5.09 -2.14
CA GLU A 522 -24.86 6.00 -1.57
C GLU A 522 -26.20 5.94 -2.29
N ALA A 523 -26.26 5.42 -3.51
CA ALA A 523 -27.50 5.16 -4.23
C ALA A 523 -28.25 3.93 -3.67
N LEU A 524 -27.56 2.96 -3.05
CA LEU A 524 -28.17 1.70 -2.61
C LEU A 524 -29.37 1.86 -1.65
N PRO A 525 -29.32 2.73 -0.61
CA PRO A 525 -30.50 2.99 0.23
C PRO A 525 -31.68 3.62 -0.52
N MET A 526 -31.40 4.40 -1.58
CA MET A 526 -32.43 5.01 -2.42
C MET A 526 -33.09 3.96 -3.31
N VAL A 527 -32.29 3.10 -3.95
CA VAL A 527 -32.78 1.95 -4.73
C VAL A 527 -33.59 1.01 -3.83
N GLU A 528 -33.13 0.75 -2.61
CA GLU A 528 -33.86 -0.05 -1.62
C GLU A 528 -35.28 0.46 -1.41
N ARG A 529 -35.42 1.78 -1.16
CA ARG A 529 -36.72 2.43 -0.97
C ARG A 529 -37.57 2.32 -2.22
N ILE A 530 -37.05 2.71 -3.39
CA ILE A 530 -37.79 2.72 -4.66
C ILE A 530 -38.35 1.32 -4.96
N LEU A 531 -37.52 0.27 -4.89
CA LEU A 531 -37.95 -1.09 -5.23
C LEU A 531 -38.82 -1.75 -4.15
N SER A 532 -38.75 -1.26 -2.90
CA SER A 532 -39.61 -1.73 -1.80
C SER A 532 -40.98 -1.03 -1.76
N ASP A 533 -41.05 0.23 -2.19
CA ASP A 533 -42.16 1.12 -1.84
C ASP A 533 -42.94 1.66 -3.04
N GLU A 534 -42.31 1.82 -4.21
CA GLU A 534 -42.93 2.51 -5.35
C GLU A 534 -43.63 1.55 -6.31
N ILE A 535 -43.11 0.31 -6.45
CA ILE A 535 -43.51 -0.64 -7.50
C ILE A 535 -44.23 -1.85 -6.93
N GLU A 536 -45.47 -2.08 -7.38
CA GLU A 536 -46.33 -3.18 -6.93
C GLU A 536 -45.78 -4.54 -7.37
N ASN A 537 -45.62 -4.76 -8.69
CA ASN A 537 -45.13 -6.02 -9.25
C ASN A 537 -43.67 -5.86 -9.69
N ILE A 538 -42.78 -6.44 -8.90
CA ILE A 538 -41.38 -6.64 -9.26
C ILE A 538 -40.90 -7.93 -8.60
N ASP A 539 -40.25 -8.78 -9.39
CA ASP A 539 -39.71 -10.06 -8.95
C ASP A 539 -38.25 -9.98 -8.49
N THR A 540 -37.75 -11.10 -7.98
CA THR A 540 -36.38 -11.19 -7.44
C THR A 540 -35.30 -11.00 -8.51
N TRP A 541 -35.56 -11.39 -9.75
CA TRP A 541 -34.61 -11.24 -10.85
C TRP A 541 -34.46 -9.76 -11.23
N GLU A 542 -35.57 -9.04 -11.35
CA GLU A 542 -35.59 -7.58 -11.59
C GLU A 542 -34.85 -6.81 -10.49
N VAL A 543 -35.15 -7.13 -9.21
CA VAL A 543 -34.47 -6.51 -8.05
C VAL A 543 -32.96 -6.72 -8.13
N LYS A 544 -32.51 -7.96 -8.34
CA LYS A 544 -31.07 -8.28 -8.42
C LYS A 544 -30.38 -7.53 -9.55
N ARG A 545 -31.04 -7.43 -10.72
CA ARG A 545 -30.47 -6.78 -11.90
C ARG A 545 -30.35 -5.27 -11.73
N ILE A 546 -31.39 -4.58 -11.25
CA ILE A 546 -31.34 -3.13 -11.01
C ILE A 546 -30.29 -2.79 -9.95
N VAL A 547 -30.27 -3.52 -8.83
CA VAL A 547 -29.31 -3.26 -7.75
C VAL A 547 -27.87 -3.50 -8.23
N LEU A 548 -27.64 -4.51 -9.08
CA LEU A 548 -26.33 -4.75 -9.71
C LEU A 548 -25.92 -3.57 -10.58
N LEU A 549 -26.78 -3.17 -11.51
CA LEU A 549 -26.49 -2.13 -12.47
C LEU A 549 -26.22 -0.79 -11.79
N VAL A 550 -27.04 -0.38 -10.82
CA VAL A 550 -26.82 0.89 -10.10
C VAL A 550 -25.55 0.85 -9.25
N ALA A 551 -25.30 -0.24 -8.51
CA ALA A 551 -24.16 -0.33 -7.60
C ALA A 551 -22.80 -0.42 -8.31
N TYR A 552 -22.78 -0.90 -9.55
CA TYR A 552 -21.57 -1.23 -10.28
C TYR A 552 -21.47 -0.60 -11.68
N HIS A 553 -22.34 0.33 -12.07
CA HIS A 553 -22.30 0.95 -13.40
C HIS A 553 -20.92 1.52 -13.77
N ASP A 554 -20.16 2.01 -12.78
CA ASP A 554 -18.81 2.57 -12.96
C ASP A 554 -17.69 1.50 -12.97
N LEU A 555 -17.98 0.23 -12.66
CA LEU A 555 -16.98 -0.83 -12.46
C LEU A 555 -16.17 -1.10 -13.72
N LEU A 556 -16.84 -1.38 -14.85
CA LEU A 556 -16.15 -1.77 -16.09
C LEU A 556 -15.35 -0.59 -16.66
N GLY A 557 -15.92 0.62 -16.61
CA GLY A 557 -15.25 1.85 -17.02
C GLY A 557 -13.98 2.13 -16.21
N GLU A 558 -14.05 2.01 -14.88
CA GLU A 558 -12.91 2.23 -13.99
C GLU A 558 -11.81 1.16 -14.11
N ILE A 559 -12.17 -0.10 -14.42
CA ILE A 559 -11.19 -1.14 -14.75
C ILE A 559 -10.49 -0.78 -16.07
N ALA A 560 -11.27 -0.50 -17.13
CA ALA A 560 -10.76 -0.23 -18.47
C ALA A 560 -9.88 1.03 -18.52
N LYS A 561 -10.22 2.07 -17.74
CA LYS A 561 -9.42 3.29 -17.60
C LYS A 561 -7.99 3.02 -17.12
N GLY A 562 -7.77 1.92 -16.39
CA GLY A 562 -6.45 1.49 -15.93
C GLY A 562 -5.68 0.60 -16.90
N GLY A 563 -6.19 0.35 -18.11
CA GLY A 563 -5.63 -0.55 -19.10
C GLY A 563 -4.41 0.02 -19.83
N ASP A 564 -3.29 -0.72 -19.82
CA ASP A 564 -2.09 -0.39 -20.58
C ASP A 564 -2.04 -1.10 -21.95
N LYS A 565 -1.03 -0.77 -22.77
CA LYS A 565 -0.82 -1.39 -24.10
C LYS A 565 -0.58 -2.90 -24.08
N TYR A 566 -0.33 -3.49 -22.91
CA TYR A 566 -0.10 -4.92 -22.68
C TYR A 566 -1.30 -5.60 -22.01
N PHE A 567 -2.45 -4.91 -21.93
CA PHE A 567 -3.67 -5.40 -21.27
C PHE A 567 -3.45 -5.72 -19.78
N ASN A 568 -2.59 -4.94 -19.11
CA ASN A 568 -2.55 -4.90 -17.65
C ASN A 568 -3.48 -3.81 -17.14
N TYR A 569 -4.14 -4.07 -16.00
CA TYR A 569 -5.13 -3.16 -15.43
C TYR A 569 -4.66 -2.66 -14.06
N ASN A 570 -4.44 -1.35 -13.96
CA ASN A 570 -3.90 -0.70 -12.77
C ASN A 570 -4.90 0.21 -12.03
N GLY A 571 -6.14 0.30 -12.53
CA GLY A 571 -7.27 1.05 -11.96
C GLY A 571 -8.03 0.23 -10.92
N ARG A 572 -9.37 0.19 -11.02
CA ARG A 572 -10.21 -0.67 -10.18
C ARG A 572 -9.89 -2.14 -10.40
N SER A 573 -9.97 -2.95 -9.34
CA SER A 573 -9.50 -4.34 -9.37
C SER A 573 -10.46 -5.25 -10.14
N ILE A 574 -9.94 -6.03 -11.10
CA ILE A 574 -10.69 -7.10 -11.77
C ILE A 574 -11.21 -8.16 -10.78
N ASP A 575 -10.53 -8.36 -9.64
CA ASP A 575 -10.99 -9.30 -8.62
C ASP A 575 -12.35 -8.92 -8.03
N GLU A 576 -12.73 -7.64 -8.08
CA GLU A 576 -14.06 -7.20 -7.68
C GLU A 576 -15.13 -7.77 -8.62
N LEU A 577 -14.89 -7.68 -9.93
CA LEU A 577 -15.76 -8.28 -10.95
C LEU A 577 -15.82 -9.82 -10.81
N ARG A 578 -14.69 -10.48 -10.57
CA ARG A 578 -14.64 -11.95 -10.33
C ARG A 578 -15.54 -12.38 -9.17
N LYS A 579 -15.53 -11.61 -8.09
CA LYS A 579 -16.31 -11.91 -6.88
C LYS A 579 -17.82 -11.79 -7.09
N LEU A 580 -18.25 -10.98 -8.06
CA LEU A 580 -19.67 -10.86 -8.43
C LEU A 580 -20.20 -12.12 -9.13
N LYS A 581 -19.34 -12.91 -9.78
CA LYS A 581 -19.71 -14.14 -10.50
C LYS A 581 -20.89 -13.94 -11.46
N LEU A 582 -20.80 -12.88 -12.27
CA LEU A 582 -21.87 -12.49 -13.19
C LEU A 582 -22.13 -13.57 -14.24
N SER A 583 -23.41 -13.80 -14.53
CA SER A 583 -23.84 -14.50 -15.74
C SER A 583 -23.51 -13.67 -16.99
N LYS A 584 -23.56 -14.31 -18.17
CA LYS A 584 -23.35 -13.62 -19.45
C LYS A 584 -24.31 -12.45 -19.64
N ASP A 585 -25.58 -12.64 -19.29
CA ASP A 585 -26.59 -11.59 -19.41
C ASP A 585 -26.33 -10.45 -18.43
N GLU A 586 -25.92 -10.74 -17.19
CA GLU A 586 -25.59 -9.69 -16.20
C GLU A 586 -24.39 -8.86 -16.63
N PHE A 587 -23.36 -9.49 -17.19
CA PHE A 587 -22.22 -8.79 -17.73
C PHE A 587 -22.61 -7.93 -18.93
N LYS A 588 -23.43 -8.46 -19.84
CA LYS A 588 -23.95 -7.74 -21.01
C LYS A 588 -24.70 -6.48 -20.60
N ASP A 589 -25.64 -6.58 -19.65
CA ASP A 589 -26.41 -5.41 -19.20
C ASP A 589 -25.51 -4.36 -18.54
N LEU A 590 -24.53 -4.81 -17.76
CA LEU A 590 -23.55 -3.93 -17.15
C LEU A 590 -22.68 -3.24 -18.20
N LYS A 591 -22.29 -3.95 -19.26
CA LYS A 591 -21.55 -3.41 -20.40
C LYS A 591 -22.37 -2.34 -21.13
N ILE A 592 -23.65 -2.60 -21.43
CA ILE A 592 -24.55 -1.64 -22.09
C ILE A 592 -24.63 -0.34 -21.29
N LEU A 593 -24.90 -0.44 -19.98
CA LEU A 593 -25.00 0.75 -19.13
C LEU A 593 -23.67 1.49 -18.99
N SER A 594 -22.57 0.76 -18.82
CA SER A 594 -21.22 1.36 -18.73
C SER A 594 -20.84 2.08 -20.02
N GLU A 595 -21.15 1.48 -21.17
CA GLU A 595 -20.87 2.06 -22.48
C GLU A 595 -21.65 3.36 -22.69
N ALA A 596 -22.96 3.35 -22.40
CA ALA A 596 -23.83 4.50 -22.50
C ALA A 596 -23.42 5.67 -21.58
N ASP A 597 -22.98 5.35 -20.35
CA ASP A 597 -22.47 6.33 -19.38
C ASP A 597 -21.16 6.96 -19.85
N ILE A 598 -20.22 6.14 -20.34
CA ILE A 598 -18.94 6.63 -20.87
C ILE A 598 -19.14 7.43 -22.17
N GLU A 599 -20.09 7.04 -23.02
CA GLU A 599 -20.42 7.75 -24.26
C GLU A 599 -20.94 9.17 -24.00
N ALA A 600 -21.79 9.35 -22.99
CA ALA A 600 -22.23 10.68 -22.54
C ALA A 600 -21.08 11.53 -21.95
N ILE A 601 -19.94 10.89 -21.63
CA ILE A 601 -18.79 11.54 -21.01
C ILE A 601 -17.71 11.89 -22.07
N ASN A 602 -17.07 10.89 -22.66
CA ASN A 602 -15.87 11.13 -23.44
C ASN A 602 -15.62 10.08 -24.50
N HIS A 603 -15.54 10.50 -25.77
CA HIS A 603 -15.29 9.62 -26.91
C HIS A 603 -13.94 8.87 -26.83
N GLU A 604 -12.85 9.51 -26.38
CA GLU A 604 -11.55 8.82 -26.23
C GLU A 604 -11.63 7.73 -25.15
N TRP A 605 -12.34 8.01 -24.06
CA TRP A 605 -12.59 7.00 -23.03
C TRP A 605 -13.47 5.86 -23.56
N LEU A 606 -14.47 6.15 -24.38
CA LEU A 606 -15.32 5.14 -25.02
C LEU A 606 -14.52 4.20 -25.93
N GLU A 607 -13.63 4.74 -26.76
CA GLU A 607 -12.73 3.94 -27.60
C GLU A 607 -11.84 3.03 -26.74
N ASN A 608 -11.28 3.59 -25.66
CA ASN A 608 -10.45 2.84 -24.73
C ASN A 608 -11.24 1.73 -24.00
N PHE A 609 -12.49 2.01 -23.62
CA PHE A 609 -13.40 1.05 -23.02
C PHE A 609 -13.69 -0.11 -23.97
N LYS A 610 -14.11 0.19 -25.21
CA LYS A 610 -14.40 -0.81 -26.25
C LYS A 610 -13.20 -1.71 -26.55
N LYS A 611 -11.99 -1.15 -26.53
CA LYS A 611 -10.75 -1.90 -26.72
C LYS A 611 -10.51 -2.97 -25.65
N TYR A 612 -10.87 -2.70 -24.39
CA TYR A 612 -10.49 -3.54 -23.25
C TYR A 612 -11.62 -4.39 -22.67
N VAL A 613 -12.89 -4.03 -22.87
CA VAL A 613 -14.02 -4.64 -22.14
C VAL A 613 -14.16 -6.15 -22.37
N ASP A 614 -13.86 -6.65 -23.58
CA ASP A 614 -13.97 -8.07 -23.88
C ASP A 614 -12.84 -8.89 -23.22
N ASP A 615 -11.61 -8.34 -23.12
CA ASP A 615 -10.50 -8.96 -22.35
C ASP A 615 -10.78 -8.92 -20.84
N ILE A 616 -11.42 -7.84 -20.36
CA ILE A 616 -11.90 -7.76 -18.96
C ILE A 616 -12.91 -8.87 -18.68
N GLU A 617 -13.87 -9.11 -19.59
CA GLU A 617 -14.83 -10.20 -19.47
C GLU A 617 -14.11 -11.55 -19.37
N GLU A 618 -13.16 -11.83 -20.27
CA GLU A 618 -12.42 -13.08 -20.27
C GLU A 618 -11.60 -13.27 -18.98
N LYS A 619 -10.87 -12.25 -18.55
CA LYS A 619 -10.05 -12.30 -17.33
C LYS A 619 -10.87 -12.42 -16.06
N SER A 620 -12.12 -11.94 -16.05
CA SER A 620 -13.02 -12.07 -14.91
C SER A 620 -13.54 -13.51 -14.70
N LYS A 621 -13.36 -14.39 -15.69
CA LYS A 621 -13.76 -15.82 -15.61
C LYS A 621 -12.64 -16.74 -15.14
N LYS A 622 -11.39 -16.25 -15.13
CA LYS A 622 -10.20 -16.93 -14.60
C LYS A 622 -10.04 -16.59 -13.14
#